data_AF-A0A133PXR7-F1
#
_entry.id   AF-A0A133PXR7-F1
#
_cell.length_a   1.000
_cell.length_b   1.000
_cell.length_c   1.000
_cell.angle_alpha   90.00
_cell.angle_beta   90.00
_cell.angle_gamma   90.00
#
_symmetry.space_group_name_H-M   'P 1'
#
loop_
_entity.id
_entity.type
_entity.pdbx_description
1 polymer ?
#
loop_
_entity_poly.entity_id
_entity_poly.type
_entity_poly.pdbx_seq_one_letter_code
_entity_poly.pdbx_strand_id
1 'polypeptide(L)'
;KFNTQNVTDMSWMFYNCESLTTIFCNNNWKVGNKIYDSAMFSHCTRLNGTNTAYNPHKIGIEMANPTTGYFTSKPTGIDTVKSADRAGDGKAYDLSGSRVNESYKGIVIKNGKKYIQK
;
A
#
# COMPACT_ATOMS: atom_id res chain seq x y z
N LYS A 1 11.00 -9.10 -6.93
CA LYS A 1 10.75 -7.69 -7.31
C LYS A 1 10.46 -7.65 -8.80
N PHE A 2 9.36 -7.03 -9.24
CA PHE A 2 9.07 -6.89 -10.67
C PHE A 2 10.00 -5.84 -11.30
N ASN A 3 10.67 -6.20 -12.40
CA ASN A 3 11.42 -5.27 -13.23
C ASN A 3 10.66 -5.09 -14.55
N THR A 4 10.11 -3.90 -14.76
CA THR A 4 9.29 -3.57 -15.93
C THR A 4 10.02 -2.67 -16.92
N GLN A 5 11.34 -2.49 -16.80
CA GLN A 5 12.12 -1.55 -17.63
C GLN A 5 12.12 -1.89 -19.13
N ASN A 6 12.00 -3.17 -19.48
CA ASN A 6 12.00 -3.64 -20.88
C ASN A 6 10.60 -4.03 -21.37
N VAL A 7 9.56 -3.86 -20.55
CA VAL A 7 8.19 -4.09 -20.99
C VAL A 7 7.82 -2.96 -21.94
N THR A 8 7.21 -3.28 -23.08
CA THR A 8 6.76 -2.30 -24.08
C THR A 8 5.25 -2.19 -24.18
N ASP A 9 4.52 -3.14 -23.60
CA ASP A 9 3.06 -3.23 -23.64
C ASP A 9 2.51 -3.79 -22.32
N MET A 10 1.62 -3.02 -21.68
CA MET A 10 0.80 -3.40 -20.53
C MET A 10 -0.70 -3.18 -20.81
N SER A 11 -1.07 -3.10 -22.08
CA SER A 11 -2.46 -3.00 -22.49
C SER A 11 -3.26 -4.19 -21.95
N TRP A 12 -4.51 -3.93 -21.55
CA TRP A 12 -5.48 -4.95 -21.11
C TRP A 12 -5.08 -5.80 -19.89
N MET A 13 -4.02 -5.44 -19.15
CA MET A 13 -3.45 -6.28 -18.09
C MET A 13 -4.44 -6.67 -16.97
N PHE A 14 -5.39 -5.79 -16.65
CA PHE A 14 -6.50 -6.04 -15.71
C PHE A 14 -7.87 -5.86 -16.39
N TYR A 15 -7.95 -6.01 -17.70
CA TYR A 15 -9.20 -5.82 -18.44
C TYR A 15 -10.30 -6.73 -17.90
N ASN A 16 -11.50 -6.16 -17.70
CA ASN A 16 -12.70 -6.87 -17.29
C ASN A 16 -12.60 -7.63 -15.96
N CYS A 17 -11.69 -7.19 -15.09
CA CYS A 17 -11.58 -7.71 -13.74
C CYS A 17 -12.64 -7.06 -12.81
N GLU A 18 -13.92 -7.29 -13.08
CA GLU A 18 -15.03 -6.64 -12.37
C GLU A 18 -15.07 -6.96 -10.87
N SER A 19 -14.54 -8.11 -10.45
CA SER A 19 -14.46 -8.53 -9.05
C SER A 19 -13.17 -8.10 -8.32
N LEU A 20 -12.20 -7.53 -9.04
CA LEU A 20 -10.91 -7.15 -8.46
C LEU A 20 -11.07 -5.89 -7.61
N THR A 21 -10.80 -6.02 -6.31
CA THR A 21 -10.95 -4.90 -5.36
C THR A 21 -9.65 -4.17 -5.05
N THR A 22 -8.50 -4.84 -5.15
CA THR A 22 -7.21 -4.30 -4.73
C THR A 22 -6.07 -4.90 -5.55
N ILE A 23 -5.09 -4.08 -5.92
CA ILE A 23 -3.86 -4.51 -6.56
C ILE A 23 -2.69 -4.12 -5.66
N PHE A 24 -2.00 -5.10 -5.08
CA PHE A 24 -0.86 -4.83 -4.21
C PHE A 24 0.44 -4.63 -5.01
N CYS A 25 1.25 -3.66 -4.60
CA CYS A 25 2.58 -3.43 -5.16
C CYS A 25 3.63 -3.22 -4.06
N ASN A 26 4.92 -3.27 -4.43
CA ASN A 26 5.99 -2.97 -3.49
C ASN A 26 6.14 -1.44 -3.33
N ASN A 27 6.65 -0.97 -2.19
CA ASN A 27 6.82 0.46 -1.89
C ASN A 27 7.62 1.27 -2.93
N ASN A 28 8.48 0.60 -3.70
CA ASN A 28 9.30 1.21 -4.74
C ASN A 28 8.75 0.95 -6.16
N TRP A 29 7.45 0.64 -6.28
CA TRP A 29 6.82 0.43 -7.57
C TRP A 29 6.93 1.69 -8.43
N LYS A 30 7.45 1.49 -9.64
CA LYS A 30 7.49 2.49 -10.68
C LYS A 30 7.18 1.78 -11.99
N VAL A 31 6.31 2.38 -12.78
CA VAL A 31 6.20 2.07 -14.19
C VAL A 31 7.52 2.52 -14.84
N GLY A 32 8.05 1.72 -15.77
CA GLY A 32 9.25 2.04 -16.52
C GLY A 32 9.05 3.19 -17.51
N ASN A 33 9.55 3.02 -18.73
CA ASN A 33 9.35 3.97 -19.82
C ASN A 33 7.86 4.07 -20.23
N LYS A 34 7.53 5.05 -21.08
CA LYS A 34 6.20 5.11 -21.70
C LYS A 34 5.99 3.85 -22.56
N ILE A 35 4.89 3.15 -22.32
CA ILE A 35 4.52 1.88 -22.95
C ILE A 35 3.10 1.98 -23.51
N TYR A 36 2.71 1.02 -24.35
CA TYR A 36 1.30 0.85 -24.70
C TYR A 36 0.52 0.37 -23.48
N ASP A 37 -0.60 1.03 -23.18
CA ASP A 37 -1.36 0.84 -21.95
C ASP A 37 -2.88 0.87 -22.19
N SER A 38 -3.28 0.62 -23.43
CA SER A 38 -4.67 0.69 -23.85
C SER A 38 -5.54 -0.23 -22.98
N ALA A 39 -6.59 0.36 -22.40
CA ALA A 39 -7.57 -0.34 -21.56
C ALA A 39 -7.00 -1.17 -20.39
N MET A 40 -5.83 -0.82 -19.85
CA MET A 40 -5.16 -1.57 -18.78
C MET A 40 -6.08 -1.90 -17.60
N PHE A 41 -6.91 -0.95 -17.16
CA PHE A 41 -7.85 -1.11 -16.05
C PHE A 41 -9.33 -1.06 -16.49
N SER A 42 -9.63 -1.18 -17.78
CA SER A 42 -11.02 -1.04 -18.23
C SER A 42 -11.91 -2.11 -17.60
N HIS A 43 -13.12 -1.71 -17.22
CA HIS A 43 -14.13 -2.55 -16.55
C HIS A 43 -13.71 -3.11 -15.17
N CYS A 44 -12.69 -2.52 -14.52
CA CYS A 44 -12.35 -2.81 -13.11
C CYS A 44 -13.30 -2.10 -12.13
N THR A 45 -14.60 -2.31 -12.26
CA THR A 45 -15.64 -1.49 -11.58
C THR A 45 -15.60 -1.53 -10.05
N ARG A 46 -15.01 -2.57 -9.45
CA ARG A 46 -14.86 -2.71 -7.99
C ARG A 46 -13.47 -2.35 -7.47
N LEU A 47 -12.55 -1.95 -8.34
CA LEU A 47 -11.16 -1.65 -7.97
C LEU A 47 -11.07 -0.35 -7.19
N ASN A 48 -10.38 -0.39 -6.06
CA ASN A 48 -10.04 0.80 -5.29
C ASN A 48 -8.56 0.76 -4.92
N GLY A 49 -7.84 1.82 -5.28
CA GLY A 49 -6.55 2.13 -4.66
C GLY A 49 -6.74 2.64 -3.24
N THR A 50 -5.63 2.83 -2.51
CA THR A 50 -5.65 3.22 -1.08
C THR A 50 -6.55 4.43 -0.80
N ASN A 51 -6.47 5.46 -1.65
CA ASN A 51 -7.24 6.70 -1.54
C ASN A 51 -7.85 7.10 -2.89
N THR A 52 -8.10 6.14 -3.78
CA THR A 52 -8.49 6.43 -5.15
C THR A 52 -9.49 5.39 -5.65
N ALA A 53 -10.74 5.80 -5.80
CA ALA A 53 -11.78 4.96 -6.39
C ALA A 53 -11.58 4.80 -7.90
N TYR A 54 -12.01 3.66 -8.45
CA TYR A 54 -12.03 3.43 -9.88
C TYR A 54 -12.72 4.57 -10.65
N ASN A 55 -12.14 4.97 -11.77
CA ASN A 55 -12.70 5.93 -12.70
C ASN A 55 -12.63 5.38 -14.14
N PRO A 56 -13.76 5.24 -14.84
CA PRO A 56 -13.80 4.68 -16.20
C PRO A 56 -13.08 5.54 -17.26
N HIS A 57 -12.73 6.79 -16.94
CA HIS A 57 -11.94 7.67 -17.81
C HIS A 57 -10.44 7.68 -17.46
N LYS A 58 -10.02 6.94 -16.43
CA LYS A 58 -8.62 6.78 -16.03
C LYS A 58 -8.28 5.30 -16.01
N ILE A 59 -8.05 4.74 -17.18
CA ILE A 59 -7.90 3.30 -17.39
C ILE A 59 -6.51 2.91 -17.86
N GLY A 60 -5.59 3.87 -17.99
CA GLY A 60 -4.24 3.67 -18.48
C GLY A 60 -3.20 3.49 -17.37
N ILE A 61 -1.94 3.42 -17.79
CA ILE A 61 -0.78 3.14 -16.94
C ILE A 61 -0.53 4.23 -15.90
N GLU A 62 -1.06 5.44 -16.10
CA GLU A 62 -0.98 6.54 -15.14
C GLU A 62 -1.58 6.16 -13.78
N MET A 63 -2.55 5.25 -13.77
CA MET A 63 -3.17 4.74 -12.55
C MET A 63 -2.43 3.55 -11.93
N ALA A 64 -1.38 3.02 -12.56
CA ALA A 64 -0.56 1.95 -12.00
C ALA A 64 0.47 2.47 -10.98
N ASN A 65 0.00 3.22 -9.97
CA ASN A 65 0.85 3.79 -8.92
C ASN A 65 0.15 3.75 -7.54
N PRO A 66 0.90 3.64 -6.42
CA PRO A 66 0.29 3.46 -5.11
C PRO A 66 -0.17 4.74 -4.39
N THR A 67 0.16 5.92 -4.91
CA THR A 67 -0.06 7.20 -4.23
C THR A 67 -1.39 7.83 -4.66
N THR A 68 -1.64 7.85 -5.97
CA THR A 68 -2.81 8.50 -6.60
C THR A 68 -3.51 7.58 -7.60
N GLY A 69 -3.03 6.35 -7.75
CA GLY A 69 -3.54 5.36 -8.66
C GLY A 69 -4.27 4.21 -7.95
N TYR A 70 -4.50 3.13 -8.69
CA TYR A 70 -5.23 1.95 -8.23
C TYR A 70 -4.37 0.92 -7.52
N PHE A 71 -3.07 1.13 -7.43
CA PHE A 71 -2.20 0.21 -6.69
C PHE A 71 -2.24 0.56 -5.20
N THR A 72 -1.97 -0.43 -4.37
CA THR A 72 -1.84 -0.30 -2.92
C THR A 72 -0.46 -0.80 -2.52
N SER A 73 0.34 0.08 -1.92
CA SER A 73 1.62 -0.34 -1.34
C SER A 73 1.36 -1.41 -0.29
N LYS A 74 1.95 -2.59 -0.47
CA LYS A 74 1.92 -3.63 0.55
C LYS A 74 2.64 -3.10 1.79
N PRO A 75 2.01 -3.09 2.98
CA PRO A 75 2.71 -2.73 4.20
C PRO A 75 3.91 -3.67 4.37
N THR A 76 5.08 -3.11 4.67
CA THR A 76 6.26 -3.90 5.07
C THR A 76 6.28 -4.15 6.58
N GLY A 77 5.16 -3.88 7.26
CA GLY A 77 5.01 -3.90 8.71
C GLY A 77 3.76 -4.65 9.15
N ILE A 78 2.94 -4.04 10.00
CA ILE A 78 1.77 -4.69 10.62
C ILE A 78 0.63 -4.81 9.59
N ASP A 79 0.47 -6.00 9.00
CA ASP A 79 -0.63 -6.31 8.06
C ASP A 79 -1.98 -6.54 8.78
N THR A 80 -1.97 -6.72 10.11
CA THR A 80 -3.18 -6.89 10.94
C THR A 80 -3.00 -6.26 12.32
N VAL A 81 -3.79 -5.22 12.63
CA VAL A 81 -3.88 -4.68 13.99
C VAL A 81 -5.05 -5.37 14.68
N LYS A 82 -4.76 -6.25 15.64
CA LYS A 82 -5.77 -6.72 16.59
C LYS A 82 -5.82 -5.73 17.76
N SER A 83 -6.94 -5.06 17.94
CA SER A 83 -7.21 -4.34 19.18
C SER A 83 -7.29 -5.37 20.30
N ALA A 84 -6.42 -5.27 21.31
CA ALA A 84 -6.60 -6.06 22.52
C ALA A 84 -7.81 -5.48 23.28
N ASP A 85 -8.71 -6.34 23.77
CA ASP A 85 -9.97 -5.95 24.43
C ASP A 85 -9.77 -5.17 25.74
N ARG A 86 -8.53 -5.01 26.22
CA ARG A 86 -8.20 -4.25 27.42
C ARG A 86 -6.92 -3.45 27.23
N ALA A 87 -6.96 -2.21 27.71
CA ALA A 87 -5.76 -1.39 27.91
C ALA A 87 -4.94 -1.99 29.06
N GLY A 88 -4.14 -3.02 28.77
CA GLY A 88 -3.04 -3.40 29.67
C GLY A 88 -1.97 -2.32 29.66
N ASP A 89 -1.10 -2.31 30.69
CA ASP A 89 0.12 -1.52 30.70
C ASP A 89 0.90 -1.78 29.40
N GLY A 90 0.74 -0.85 28.45
CA GLY A 90 1.06 -1.10 27.06
C GLY A 90 2.55 -1.33 26.91
N LYS A 91 2.94 -2.52 26.43
CA LYS A 91 4.31 -2.79 25.96
C LYS A 91 4.73 -1.63 25.06
N ALA A 92 5.92 -1.07 25.33
CA ALA A 92 6.47 0.00 24.51
C ALA A 92 7.13 -0.60 23.26
N TYR A 93 6.98 0.07 22.14
CA TYR A 93 7.69 -0.26 20.90
C TYR A 93 8.41 0.98 20.38
N ASP A 94 9.58 0.81 19.78
CA ASP A 94 10.21 1.90 19.03
C ASP A 94 9.47 2.18 17.70
N LEU A 95 9.95 3.16 16.94
CA LEU A 95 9.36 3.51 15.64
C LEU A 95 9.56 2.43 14.55
N SER A 96 10.42 1.44 14.79
CA SER A 96 10.58 0.27 13.91
C SER A 96 9.60 -0.86 14.24
N GLY A 97 8.86 -0.74 15.35
CA GLY A 97 7.97 -1.78 15.85
C GLY A 97 8.67 -2.83 16.73
N SER A 98 9.91 -2.60 17.13
CA SER A 98 10.64 -3.48 18.06
C SER A 98 10.22 -3.19 19.49
N ARG A 99 9.94 -4.23 20.29
CA ARG A 99 9.55 -4.06 21.69
C ARG A 99 10.73 -3.53 22.50
N VAL A 100 10.52 -2.45 23.24
CA VAL A 100 11.52 -1.81 24.10
C VAL A 100 11.12 -1.88 25.56
N ASN A 101 12.10 -1.80 26.45
CA ASN A 101 11.90 -1.80 27.90
C ASN A 101 11.92 -0.36 28.45
N GLU A 102 11.80 -0.21 29.77
CA GLU A 102 11.77 1.09 30.46
C GLU A 102 13.08 1.89 30.37
N SER A 103 14.20 1.23 30.07
CA SER A 103 15.51 1.89 29.93
C SER A 103 15.72 2.56 28.57
N TYR A 104 14.87 2.28 27.58
CA TYR A 104 14.97 2.87 26.25
C TYR A 104 14.68 4.37 26.29
N LYS A 105 15.58 5.18 25.72
CA LYS A 105 15.43 6.63 25.62
C LYS A 105 15.08 7.01 24.18
N GLY A 106 13.97 7.69 23.99
CA GLY A 106 13.52 8.12 22.67
C GLY A 106 12.00 8.08 22.49
N ILE A 107 11.55 8.17 21.25
CA ILE A 107 10.12 8.09 20.92
C ILE A 107 9.69 6.62 20.97
N VAL A 108 8.64 6.35 21.76
CA VAL A 108 8.00 5.04 21.87
C VAL A 108 6.53 5.11 21.50
N ILE A 109 6.00 4.03 20.96
CA ILE A 109 4.57 3.83 20.72
C ILE A 109 4.02 2.97 21.86
N LYS A 110 3.05 3.49 22.61
CA LYS A 110 2.28 2.76 23.62
C LYS A 110 0.80 2.93 23.28
N ASN A 111 0.07 1.82 23.14
CA ASN A 111 -1.37 1.83 22.81
C ASN A 111 -1.71 2.74 21.60
N GLY A 112 -0.89 2.69 20.55
CA GLY A 112 -1.08 3.47 19.31
C GLY A 112 -0.73 4.95 19.42
N LYS A 113 -0.35 5.46 20.60
CA LYS A 113 0.06 6.85 20.82
C LYS A 113 1.58 6.95 20.97
N LYS A 114 2.16 8.04 20.46
CA LYS A 114 3.60 8.34 20.58
C LYS A 114 3.89 9.06 21.90
N TYR A 115 4.93 8.64 22.59
CA TYR A 115 5.42 9.23 23.84
C TYR A 115 6.95 9.41 23.76
N ILE A 116 7.48 10.39 24.49
CA ILE A 116 8.92 10.52 24.71
C ILE A 116 9.26 9.82 26.01
N GLN A 117 10.07 8.77 25.94
CA GLN A 117 10.63 8.09 27.11
C GLN A 117 12.01 8.68 27.41
N LYS A 118 12.18 9.22 28.63
CA LYS A 118 13.35 10.00 29.06
C LYS A 118 14.37 9.15 29.81
#